data_AF-A0A833GLI0-F1
#
_entry.id   AF-A0A833GLI0-F1
#
_cell.length_a   1.000
_cell.length_b   1.000
_cell.length_c   1.000
_cell.angle_alpha   90.00
_cell.angle_beta   90.00
_cell.angle_gamma   90.00
#
_symmetry.space_group_name_H-M   'P 1'
#
loop_
_entity.id
_entity.type
_entity.pdbx_description
1 polymer ?
#
loop_
_entity_poly.entity_id
_entity_poly.type
_entity_poly.pdbx_seq_one_letter_code
_entity_poly.pdbx_strand_id
1 'polypeptide(L)' 'ILAKTTRDALMEQLDALHPGYGFARHKGYPTPEHLAALERLGPCPIHRRGFAPVRRLLAPGLL' A
#
# COMPACT_ATOMS: atom_id res chain seq x y z
N ILE A 1 3.53 10.71 -19.53
CA ILE A 1 2.42 9.72 -19.69
C ILE A 1 2.91 8.30 -19.48
N LEU A 2 3.92 7.81 -20.22
CA LEU A 2 4.46 6.43 -20.10
C LEU A 2 4.73 5.99 -18.64
N ALA A 3 5.41 6.81 -17.84
CA ALA A 3 5.71 6.48 -16.44
C ALA A 3 4.45 6.22 -15.58
N LYS A 4 3.34 6.93 -15.84
CA LYS A 4 2.07 6.73 -15.11
C LYS A 4 1.39 5.44 -15.56
N THR A 5 1.33 5.18 -16.86
CA THR A 5 0.73 3.97 -17.42
C THR A 5 1.45 2.72 -16.91
N THR A 6 2.79 2.72 -16.93
CA THR A 6 3.59 1.61 -16.39
C THR A 6 3.35 1.42 -14.89
N ARG A 7 3.30 2.52 -14.12
CA ARG A 7 3.02 2.44 -12.68
C ARG A 7 1.62 1.88 -12.41
N ASP A 8 0.62 2.29 -13.17
CA ASP A 8 -0.76 1.85 -12.95
C ASP A 8 -0.95 0.37 -13.23
N ALA A 9 -0.34 -0.13 -14.31
CA ALA A 9 -0.31 -1.55 -14.66
C ALA A 9 0.41 -2.38 -13.59
N LEU A 10 1.53 -1.87 -13.05
CA LEU A 10 2.22 -2.52 -11.94
C LEU A 10 1.32 -2.62 -10.70
N MET A 11 0.56 -1.58 -10.37
CA MET A 11 -0.35 -1.61 -9.21
C MET A 11 -1.51 -2.60 -9.39
N GLU A 12 -1.95 -2.86 -10.63
CA GLU A 12 -2.93 -3.91 -10.92
C GLU A 12 -2.35 -5.31 -10.71
N GLN A 13 -1.11 -5.54 -11.16
CA GLN A 13 -0.41 -6.81 -10.90
C GLN A 13 -0.21 -7.04 -9.40
N LEU A 14 0.17 -5.99 -8.66
CA LEU A 14 0.38 -6.08 -7.21
C LEU A 14 -0.91 -6.28 -6.44
N ASP A 15 -2.06 -5.83 -6.94
CA ASP A 15 -3.37 -6.12 -6.33
C ASP A 15 -3.69 -7.61 -6.36
N ALA A 16 -3.35 -8.28 -7.47
CA ALA A 16 -3.50 -9.73 -7.60
C ALA A 16 -2.54 -10.49 -6.66
N LEU A 17 -1.32 -10.00 -6.48
CA LEU A 17 -0.31 -10.62 -5.60
C LEU A 17 -0.56 -10.35 -4.11
N HIS A 18 -1.23 -9.23 -3.79
CA HIS A 18 -1.54 -8.80 -2.44
C HIS A 18 -3.04 -8.45 -2.35
N PRO A 19 -3.92 -9.46 -2.38
CA PRO A 19 -5.35 -9.25 -2.38
C PRO A 19 -5.84 -8.56 -1.10
N GLY A 20 -6.85 -7.72 -1.23
CA GLY A 20 -7.51 -7.05 -0.12
C GLY A 20 -6.93 -5.69 0.28
N TYR A 21 -5.82 -5.27 -0.34
CA TYR A 21 -5.31 -3.89 -0.18
C TYR A 21 -5.99 -2.90 -1.13
N GLY A 22 -6.38 -3.30 -2.35
CA GLY A 22 -7.04 -2.42 -3.31
C GLY A 22 -6.09 -1.62 -4.21
N PHE A 23 -4.85 -2.08 -4.40
CA PHE A 23 -3.82 -1.40 -5.17
C PHE A 23 -4.26 -1.05 -6.59
N ALA A 24 -5.08 -1.89 -7.23
CA ALA A 24 -5.60 -1.61 -8.57
C ALA A 24 -6.46 -0.33 -8.61
N ARG A 25 -7.10 0.04 -7.50
CA ARG A 25 -7.99 1.21 -7.39
C ARG A 25 -7.23 2.49 -7.05
N HIS A 26 -6.47 2.48 -5.94
CA HIS A 26 -5.84 3.69 -5.41
C HIS A 26 -4.33 3.77 -5.70
N LYS A 27 -3.75 2.80 -6.43
CA LYS A 27 -2.36 2.86 -6.94
C LYS A 27 -1.28 3.11 -5.86
N GLY A 28 -1.56 2.64 -4.64
CA GLY A 28 -0.71 2.80 -3.46
C GLY A 28 -0.78 4.16 -2.75
N TYR A 29 -1.65 5.09 -3.17
CA TYR A 29 -1.91 6.32 -2.42
C TYR A 29 -2.61 6.01 -1.08
N PRO A 30 -2.42 6.82 -0.03
CA PRO A 30 -2.96 6.57 1.31
C PRO A 30 -4.43 7.02 1.40
N THR A 31 -5.31 6.40 0.62
CA THR A 31 -6.75 6.64 0.73
C THR A 31 -7.30 5.99 2.00
N PRO A 32 -8.50 6.40 2.49
CA PRO A 32 -9.12 5.76 3.65
C PRO A 32 -9.24 4.24 3.50
N GLU A 33 -9.55 3.75 2.30
CA GLU A 33 -9.64 2.31 2.01
C GLU A 33 -8.28 1.62 2.19
N HIS A 34 -7.21 2.24 1.70
CA HIS A 34 -5.87 1.69 1.83
C HIS A 34 -5.40 1.70 3.29
N LEU A 35 -5.64 2.79 4.03
CA LEU A 35 -5.26 2.87 5.44
C LEU A 35 -6.03 1.83 6.28
N ALA A 36 -7.32 1.65 6.03
CA ALA A 36 -8.11 0.61 6.68
C ALA A 36 -7.61 -0.80 6.34
N ALA A 37 -7.23 -1.06 5.07
CA ALA A 37 -6.64 -2.34 4.68
C ALA A 37 -5.28 -2.55 5.34
N LEU A 38 -4.45 -1.50 5.44
CA LEU A 38 -3.14 -1.54 6.07
C LEU A 38 -3.23 -1.83 7.57
N GLU A 39 -4.21 -1.25 8.27
CA GLU A 39 -4.49 -1.54 9.68
C GLU A 39 -5.00 -2.98 9.87
N ARG A 40 -5.87 -3.47 8.98
CA ARG A 40 -6.47 -4.81 9.06
C ARG A 40 -5.52 -5.94 8.68
N LEU A 41 -4.67 -5.74 7.68
CA LEU A 41 -3.81 -6.77 7.10
C LEU A 41 -2.33 -6.64 7.53
N GLY A 42 -1.97 -5.51 8.14
CA GLY A 42 -0.57 -5.12 8.36
C GLY A 42 0.10 -4.64 7.07
N PRO A 43 1.39 -4.22 7.11
CA PRO A 43 2.13 -3.87 5.90
C PRO A 43 2.70 -5.09 5.16
N CYS A 44 2.48 -5.17 3.84
CA CYS A 44 3.14 -6.15 2.95
C CYS A 44 4.49 -5.64 2.36
N PRO A 45 5.31 -6.49 1.69
CA PRO A 45 6.67 -6.16 1.24
C PRO A 45 6.81 -4.93 0.33
N ILE A 46 5.77 -4.57 -0.43
CA ILE A 46 5.81 -3.41 -1.32
C ILE A 46 5.60 -2.07 -0.59
N HIS A 47 5.17 -2.10 0.67
CA HIS A 47 4.97 -0.89 1.46
C HIS A 47 6.31 -0.25 1.82
N ARG A 48 6.36 1.08 1.67
CA ARG A 48 7.54 1.88 2.02
C ARG A 48 7.61 2.02 3.55
N ARG A 49 8.51 1.26 4.17
CA ARG A 49 8.68 1.22 5.64
C ARG A 49 8.93 2.58 6.30
N GLY A 50 9.53 3.53 5.57
CA GLY A 50 9.78 4.88 6.08
C GLY A 50 8.52 5.76 6.18
N PHE A 51 7.42 5.41 5.51
CA PHE A 51 6.20 6.22 5.53
C PHE A 51 5.47 6.05 6.87
N ALA A 52 4.98 7.16 7.43
CA ALA A 52 4.49 7.20 8.81
C ALA A 52 3.42 6.13 9.15
N PRO A 53 2.40 5.86 8.32
CA PRO A 53 1.41 4.82 8.61
C PRO A 53 2.04 3.43 8.70
N VAL A 54 2.96 3.12 7.77
CA VAL A 54 3.66 1.84 7.71
C VAL A 54 4.60 1.69 8.90
N ARG A 55 5.40 2.72 9.20
CA ARG A 55 6.36 2.70 10.31
C ARG A 55 5.66 2.47 11.65
N ARG A 56 4.52 3.14 11.88
CA ARG A 56 3.73 2.99 13.11
C ARG A 56 3.29 1.54 13.33
N LEU A 57 2.91 0.85 12.26
CA LEU A 57 2.45 -0.54 12.33
C LEU A 57 3.60 -1.55 12.44
N LEU A 58 4.79 -1.22 11.95
CA LEU A 58 5.98 -2.08 12.06
C LEU A 58 6.73 -1.93 13.40
N ALA A 59 6.61 -0.78 14.06
CA ALA A 59 7.25 -0.50 15.35
C ALA A 59 6.23 0.06 16.36
N PRO A 60 5.25 -0.76 16.81
CA PRO A 60 4.31 -0.34 17.83
C PRO A 60 5.06 -0.17 19.17
N GLY A 61 5.45 1.07 19.51
CA GLY A 61 6.14 1.37 20.77
C GLY A 61 7.14 2.53 20.74
N LEU A 62 7.53 3.04 19.56
CA LEU A 62 8.23 4.33 19.47
C LEU A 62 7.21 5.46 19.27
N LEU A 63 6.76 6.04 20.39
CA LEU A 63 6.24 7.40 20.48
C LEU A 63 7.23 8.23 21.30
#